data_AF-A0A7W1VXI3-F1
#
_entry.id   AF-A0A7W1VXI3-F1
#
_cell.length_a   1.000
_cell.length_b   1.000
_cell.length_c   1.000
_cell.angle_alpha   90.00
_cell.angle_beta   90.00
_cell.angle_gamma   90.00
#
_symmetry.space_group_name_H-M   'P 1'
#
loop_
_entity.id
_entity.type
_entity.pdbx_description
1 polymer ?
#
loop_
_entity_poly.entity_id
_entity_poly.type
_entity_poly.pdbx_seq_one_letter_code
_entity_poly.pdbx_strand_id
1 'polypeptide(L)'
;MVLKMLKNKYILAAGALAVWMLFFDDRDVITTHFRQRHELEKLEESRAWYQQEIIKTRQELEQLRSDPGILEKYAREKYRMKKDNEDLFVISEAPVQ
;
A
#
# COMPACT_ATOMS: atom_id res chain seq x y z
N MET A 1 42.24 21.51 -34.41
CA MET A 1 40.83 21.52 -34.87
C MET A 1 39.86 21.76 -33.71
N VAL A 2 39.99 20.99 -32.61
CA VAL A 2 39.15 21.11 -31.40
C VAL A 2 39.23 22.50 -30.72
N LEU A 3 40.43 23.05 -30.52
CA LEU A 3 40.59 24.38 -29.86
C LEU A 3 39.94 25.56 -30.60
N LYS A 4 39.73 25.45 -31.93
CA LYS A 4 39.10 26.53 -32.73
C LYS A 4 37.58 26.50 -32.60
N MET A 5 37.00 25.33 -32.33
CA MET A 5 35.56 25.18 -32.05
C MET A 5 35.17 25.73 -30.69
N LEU A 6 36.05 25.66 -29.69
CA LEU A 6 35.82 26.22 -28.35
C LEU A 6 35.84 27.76 -28.30
N LYS A 7 36.28 28.45 -29.36
CA LYS A 7 36.20 29.93 -29.44
C LYS A 7 34.84 30.45 -29.90
N ASN A 8 33.95 29.58 -30.37
CA ASN A 8 32.62 30.00 -30.80
C ASN A 8 31.67 30.09 -29.59
N LYS A 9 31.21 31.31 -29.27
CA LYS A 9 30.28 31.59 -28.17
C LYS A 9 29.01 30.73 -28.22
N TYR A 10 28.55 30.36 -29.42
CA TYR A 10 27.37 29.51 -29.58
C TYR A 10 27.63 28.04 -29.20
N ILE A 11 28.82 27.51 -29.48
CA ILE A 11 29.19 26.13 -29.11
C ILE A 11 29.44 26.04 -27.61
N LEU A 12 30.06 27.07 -27.02
CA LEU A 12 30.21 27.16 -25.57
C LEU A 12 28.86 27.26 -24.86
N ALA A 13 27.94 28.09 -25.35
CA ALA A 13 26.60 28.22 -24.79
C ALA A 13 25.80 26.91 -24.93
N ALA A 14 25.83 26.27 -26.10
CA ALA A 14 25.18 24.98 -26.32
C ALA A 14 25.80 23.86 -25.47
N GLY A 15 27.12 23.86 -25.31
CA GLY A 15 27.83 22.90 -24.45
C GLY A 15 27.51 23.11 -22.98
N ALA A 16 27.49 24.36 -22.51
CA ALA A 16 27.07 24.70 -21.14
C ALA A 16 25.62 24.32 -20.89
N LEU A 17 24.73 24.53 -21.86
CA LEU A 17 23.33 24.12 -21.78
C LEU A 17 23.17 22.60 -21.80
N ALA A 18 23.95 21.88 -22.61
CA ALA A 18 23.95 20.41 -22.62
C ALA A 18 24.46 19.83 -21.29
N VAL A 19 25.54 20.39 -20.74
CA VAL A 19 26.05 20.03 -19.40
C VAL A 19 25.01 20.37 -18.34
N TRP A 20 24.34 21.52 -18.43
CA TRP A 20 23.24 21.86 -17.53
C TRP A 20 22.10 20.85 -17.60
N MET A 21 21.67 20.47 -18.81
CA MET A 21 20.65 19.43 -19.02
C MET A 21 21.11 18.03 -18.62
N LEU A 22 22.40 17.78 -18.44
CA LEU A 22 22.92 16.48 -18.00
C LEU A 22 23.11 16.39 -16.49
N PHE A 23 23.49 17.48 -15.84
CA PHE A 23 23.81 17.51 -14.41
C PHE A 23 22.69 18.11 -13.54
N PHE A 24 21.88 19.02 -14.09
CA PHE A 24 20.79 19.69 -13.36
C PHE A 24 19.39 19.30 -13.84
N ASP A 25 19.23 18.68 -15.02
CA ASP A 25 17.93 18.11 -15.40
C ASP A 25 17.70 16.87 -14.53
N ASP A 26 16.57 16.84 -13.85
CA ASP A 26 16.07 15.78 -12.94
C ASP A 26 15.90 14.41 -13.63
N ARG A 27 16.46 14.20 -14.82
CA ARG A 27 16.57 12.91 -15.51
C ARG A 27 17.66 12.07 -14.88
N ASP A 28 17.45 11.81 -13.61
CA ASP A 28 18.08 10.72 -12.94
C ASP A 28 17.38 9.44 -13.45
N VAL A 29 17.82 8.99 -14.63
CA VAL A 29 17.29 7.83 -15.36
C VAL A 29 17.30 6.60 -14.45
N ILE A 30 18.26 6.56 -13.53
CA ILE A 30 18.43 5.52 -12.53
C ILE A 30 17.34 5.63 -11.46
N THR A 31 17.18 6.77 -10.77
CA THR A 31 16.15 6.87 -9.72
C THR A 31 14.73 6.78 -10.27
N THR A 32 14.48 7.30 -11.48
CA THR A 32 13.17 7.19 -12.13
C THR A 32 12.81 5.72 -12.39
N HIS A 33 13.72 4.92 -12.96
CA HIS A 33 13.43 3.52 -13.25
C HIS A 33 13.39 2.63 -12.00
N PHE A 34 14.28 2.83 -11.03
CA PHE A 34 14.32 2.01 -9.83
C PHE A 34 13.16 2.33 -8.87
N ARG A 35 12.86 3.62 -8.62
CA ARG A 35 11.79 4.00 -7.70
C ARG A 35 10.41 3.62 -8.24
N GLN A 36 10.17 3.84 -9.54
CA GLN A 36 8.88 3.48 -10.15
C GLN A 36 8.66 1.97 -10.15
N ARG A 37 9.70 1.16 -10.38
CA ARG A 37 9.58 -0.30 -10.31
C ARG A 37 9.27 -0.79 -8.91
N HIS A 38 9.94 -0.23 -7.90
CA HIS A 38 9.67 -0.60 -6.52
C HIS A 38 8.28 -0.16 -6.05
N GLU A 39 7.84 1.03 -6.43
CA GLU A 39 6.47 1.49 -6.16
C GLU A 39 5.43 0.61 -6.86
N LEU A 40 5.70 0.17 -8.09
CA LEU A 40 4.82 -0.73 -8.84
C LEU A 40 4.70 -2.09 -8.15
N GLU A 41 5.83 -2.70 -7.77
CA GLU A 41 5.88 -3.98 -7.06
C GLU A 41 5.10 -3.91 -5.74
N LYS A 42 5.31 -2.83 -4.97
CA LYS A 42 4.58 -2.60 -3.72
C LYS A 42 3.07 -2.46 -3.94
N LEU A 43 2.65 -1.82 -5.03
CA LEU A 43 1.25 -1.67 -5.40
C LEU A 43 0.63 -3.03 -5.79
N GLU A 44 1.37 -3.85 -6.53
CA GLU A 44 0.95 -5.19 -6.93
C GLU A 44 0.82 -6.13 -5.74
N GLU A 45 1.77 -6.11 -4.82
CA GLU A 45 1.72 -6.89 -3.57
C GLU A 45 0.52 -6.49 -2.72
N SER A 46 0.31 -5.18 -2.55
CA SER A 46 -0.85 -4.65 -1.82
C SER A 46 -2.16 -5.11 -2.48
N ARG A 47 -2.25 -5.03 -3.81
CA ARG A 47 -3.42 -5.49 -4.56
C ARG A 47 -3.69 -6.98 -4.34
N ALA A 48 -2.65 -7.82 -4.41
CA ALA A 48 -2.78 -9.26 -4.19
C ALA A 48 -3.29 -9.57 -2.78
N TRP A 49 -2.75 -8.88 -1.77
CA TRP A 49 -3.18 -9.01 -0.38
C TRP A 49 -4.67 -8.65 -0.20
N TYR A 50 -5.09 -7.48 -0.70
CA TYR A 50 -6.50 -7.06 -0.60
C TYR A 50 -7.44 -8.02 -1.33
N GLN A 51 -7.03 -8.56 -2.49
CA GLN A 51 -7.84 -9.55 -3.21
C GLN A 51 -8.04 -10.83 -2.39
N GLN A 52 -6.99 -11.32 -1.73
CA GLN A 52 -7.09 -12.48 -0.84
C GLN A 52 -8.00 -12.19 0.36
N GLU A 53 -7.84 -11.02 0.99
CA GLU A 53 -8.66 -10.64 2.15
C GLU A 53 -10.15 -10.50 1.77
N ILE A 54 -10.45 -9.99 0.58
CA ILE A 54 -11.82 -9.94 0.04
C ILE A 54 -12.39 -11.34 -0.15
N ILE A 55 -11.62 -12.28 -0.70
CA ILE A 55 -12.07 -13.66 -0.90
C ILE A 55 -12.38 -14.31 0.45
N LYS A 56 -11.47 -14.18 1.42
CA LYS A 56 -11.65 -14.70 2.77
C LYS A 56 -12.87 -14.11 3.45
N THR A 57 -13.01 -12.78 3.42
CA THR A 57 -14.16 -12.08 4.03
C THR A 57 -15.49 -12.49 3.38
N ARG A 58 -15.50 -12.72 2.06
CA ARG A 58 -16.69 -13.22 1.35
C ARG A 58 -17.06 -14.63 1.78
N GLN A 59 -16.06 -15.52 1.93
CA GLN A 59 -16.29 -16.88 2.43
C GLN A 59 -16.82 -16.88 3.85
N GLU A 60 -16.26 -16.05 4.74
CA GLU A 60 -16.80 -15.86 6.10
C GLU A 60 -18.25 -15.37 6.05
N LEU A 61 -18.55 -14.33 5.25
CA LEU A 61 -19.91 -13.83 5.07
C LEU A 61 -20.89 -14.88 4.56
N GLU A 62 -20.46 -15.74 3.64
CA GLU A 62 -21.29 -16.82 3.11
C GLU A 62 -21.58 -17.87 4.19
N GLN A 63 -20.59 -18.25 4.99
CA GLN A 63 -20.75 -19.15 6.14
C GLN A 63 -21.67 -18.56 7.21
N LEU A 64 -21.58 -17.25 7.44
CA LEU A 64 -22.48 -16.51 8.34
C LEU A 64 -23.93 -16.44 7.82
N ARG A 65 -24.13 -16.48 6.51
CA ARG A 65 -25.46 -16.42 5.88
C ARG A 65 -26.13 -17.78 5.77
N SER A 66 -25.37 -18.85 5.66
CA SER A 66 -25.90 -20.20 5.42
C SER A 66 -26.45 -20.86 6.67
N ASP A 67 -25.98 -20.50 7.87
CA ASP A 67 -26.43 -21.09 9.14
C ASP A 67 -26.78 -20.02 10.20
N PRO A 68 -28.07 -19.91 10.59
CA PRO A 68 -28.52 -19.01 11.66
C PRO A 68 -27.79 -19.22 13.00
N GLY A 69 -27.37 -20.46 13.31
CA GLY A 69 -26.63 -20.79 14.53
C GLY A 69 -25.20 -20.25 14.52
N ILE A 70 -24.54 -20.27 13.37
CA ILE A 70 -23.20 -19.67 13.20
C ILE A 70 -23.27 -18.15 13.32
N LEU A 71 -24.32 -17.52 12.77
CA LEU A 71 -24.56 -16.10 12.91
C LEU A 71 -24.77 -15.68 14.36
N GLU A 72 -25.61 -16.41 15.11
CA GLU A 72 -25.85 -16.13 16.53
C GLU A 72 -24.55 -16.30 17.35
N LYS A 73 -23.78 -17.36 17.10
CA LYS A 73 -22.49 -17.59 17.76
C LYS A 73 -21.50 -16.45 17.49
N TYR A 74 -21.36 -16.02 16.25
CA TYR A 74 -20.48 -14.91 15.88
C TYR A 74 -20.91 -13.58 16.51
N ALA A 75 -22.22 -13.28 16.53
CA ALA A 75 -22.76 -12.09 17.19
C ALA A 75 -22.50 -12.08 18.70
N ARG A 76 -22.63 -13.24 19.36
CA ARG A 76 -22.35 -13.41 20.80
C ARG A 76 -20.86 -13.33 21.12
N GLU A 77 -20.00 -13.98 20.35
CA GLU A 77 -18.55 -14.01 20.63
C GLU A 77 -17.84 -12.70 20.27
N LYS A 78 -18.11 -12.15 19.08
CA LYS A 78 -17.38 -10.97 18.57
C LYS A 78 -17.96 -9.65 19.05
N TYR A 79 -19.29 -9.56 19.12
CA TYR A 79 -19.99 -8.31 19.47
C TYR A 79 -20.66 -8.36 20.83
N ARG A 80 -20.61 -9.49 21.55
CA ARG A 80 -21.25 -9.68 22.86
C ARG A 80 -22.75 -9.32 22.83
N MET A 81 -23.40 -9.59 21.70
CA MET A 81 -24.84 -9.36 21.56
C MET A 81 -25.62 -10.29 22.48
N LYS A 82 -26.66 -9.74 23.12
CA LYS A 82 -27.61 -10.46 23.98
C LYS A 82 -29.04 -10.21 23.48
N LYS A 83 -29.96 -11.13 23.79
CA LYS A 83 -31.40 -10.85 23.62
C LYS A 83 -31.89 -9.97 24.77
N ASP A 84 -32.99 -9.25 24.55
CA ASP A 84 -33.54 -8.32 25.56
C ASP A 84 -33.93 -9.01 26.87
N ASN A 85 -34.24 -10.32 26.80
CA ASN A 85 -34.59 -11.17 27.95
C ASN A 85 -33.41 -11.96 28.53
N GLU A 86 -32.17 -11.65 28.15
CA GLU A 86 -30.96 -12.33 28.65
C GLU A 86 -30.02 -11.34 29.35
N ASP A 87 -29.35 -11.80 30.41
CA ASP A 87 -28.29 -11.07 31.10
C ASP A 87 -26.91 -11.61 30.72
N LEU A 88 -26.02 -10.72 30.27
CA LEU A 88 -24.67 -11.05 29.84
C LEU A 88 -23.67 -10.73 30.96
N PHE A 89 -23.04 -11.77 31.52
CA PHE A 89 -21.99 -11.62 32.52
C PHE A 89 -20.61 -11.74 31.88
N VAL A 90 -19.81 -10.67 31.94
CA VAL A 90 -18.40 -10.68 31.51
C VAL A 90 -17.54 -10.84 32.74
N ILE A 91 -16.94 -12.03 32.90
CA ILE A 91 -16.00 -12.30 33.99
C ILE A 91 -14.62 -11.91 33.49
N SER A 92 -14.14 -10.73 33.88
CA SER A 92 -12.72 -10.40 33.77
C SER A 92 -11.99 -11.02 34.96
N GLU A 93 -10.82 -11.62 34.74
CA GLU A 93 -9.90 -11.96 35.84
C GLU A 93 -9.67 -10.69 36.67
N ALA A 94 -10.03 -10.75 37.95
CA ALA A 94 -9.79 -9.64 38.87
C ALA A 94 -8.29 -9.30 38.83
N PRO A 95 -7.90 -8.02 38.90
CA PRO A 95 -6.50 -7.70 39.07
C PRO A 95 -6.05 -8.39 40.36
N VAL A 96 -5.08 -9.30 40.23
CA VAL A 96 -4.36 -9.84 41.39
C VAL A 96 -3.74 -8.61 42.06
N GLN A 97 -4.28 -8.26 43.23
CA GLN A 97 -3.78 -7.18 44.08
C GLN A 97 -2.40 -7.54 44.62
#